data_AF-A0A9N9W3F1-F1
#
_entry.id   AF-A0A9N9W3F1-F1
#
_cell.length_a   1.000
_cell.length_b   1.000
_cell.length_c   1.000
_cell.angle_alpha   90.00
_cell.angle_beta   90.00
_cell.angle_gamma   90.00
#
_symmetry.space_group_name_H-M   'P 1'
#
loop_
_entity.id
_entity.type
_entity.pdbx_description
1 polymer ?
#
loop_
_entity_poly.entity_id
_entity_poly.type
_entity_poly.pdbx_seq_one_letter_code
_entity_poly.pdbx_strand_id
1 'polypeptide(L)'
;MSDSKLLNDTVFELKYVDMFWEMYLPDSRNFTPEACQYSIAGWALLAQKWVHYDGALKLALGAISLNTIGQELGKEWIIHEARKLYGAALQGMASSVQNLHRKNQNAIIMTSRILSLFEVLFGDGDLAKRYQDWSGHVSGEEAIMMLTKPDNYINKDAHDLLCDGRLRSVFLILP
;
A
#
# COMPACT_ATOMS: atom_id res chain seq x y z
N MET A 1 -9.97 28.99 -22.71
CA MET A 1 -10.11 29.78 -21.47
C MET A 1 -10.67 28.83 -20.43
N SER A 2 -9.87 27.96 -19.84
CA SER A 2 -8.67 28.16 -18.99
C SER A 2 -9.05 28.11 -17.52
N ASP A 3 -8.19 27.41 -16.78
CA ASP A 3 -7.88 27.58 -15.35
C ASP A 3 -8.35 26.55 -14.30
N SER A 4 -9.08 25.47 -14.64
CA SER A 4 -9.47 24.45 -13.63
C SER A 4 -9.01 23.01 -13.85
N LYS A 5 -8.46 22.66 -15.02
CA LYS A 5 -8.24 21.24 -15.39
C LYS A 5 -6.83 20.70 -15.10
N LEU A 6 -5.94 21.54 -14.59
CA LEU A 6 -4.53 21.22 -14.29
C LEU A 6 -4.06 21.82 -12.95
N LEU A 7 -4.94 22.52 -12.24
CA LEU A 7 -4.78 22.82 -10.83
C LEU A 7 -5.42 21.61 -10.12
N ASN A 8 -4.72 20.54 -9.75
CA ASN A 8 -3.42 20.51 -9.13
C ASN A 8 -3.12 19.01 -8.88
N ASP A 9 -2.78 18.21 -9.90
CA ASP A 9 -2.71 16.73 -9.79
C ASP A 9 -1.87 16.30 -8.58
N THR A 10 -0.77 17.01 -8.29
CA THR A 10 0.05 16.75 -7.11
C THR A 10 -0.64 17.08 -5.78
N VAL A 11 -1.41 18.17 -5.68
CA VAL A 11 -2.14 18.52 -4.44
C VAL A 11 -3.39 17.66 -4.25
N PHE A 12 -4.05 17.30 -5.34
CA PHE A 12 -5.17 16.36 -5.34
C PHE A 12 -4.71 14.96 -4.92
N GLU A 13 -3.57 14.49 -5.46
CA GLU A 13 -2.94 13.24 -5.06
C GLU A 13 -2.45 13.25 -3.60
N LEU A 14 -1.79 14.33 -3.15
CA LEU A 14 -1.32 14.46 -1.76
C LEU A 14 -2.49 14.47 -0.77
N LYS A 15 -3.62 15.10 -1.13
CA LYS A 15 -4.82 15.11 -0.29
C LYS A 15 -5.32 13.70 0.04
N TYR A 16 -5.32 12.77 -0.92
CA TYR A 16 -5.81 11.42 -0.65
C TYR A 16 -4.84 10.57 0.17
N VAL A 17 -3.54 10.83 0.06
CA VAL A 17 -2.54 10.22 0.93
C VAL A 17 -2.75 10.70 2.37
N ASP A 18 -2.93 12.00 2.58
CA ASP A 18 -3.22 12.56 3.90
C ASP A 18 -4.51 12.00 4.49
N MET A 19 -5.57 11.91 3.68
CA MET A 19 -6.84 11.31 4.10
C MET A 19 -6.68 9.85 4.50
N PHE A 20 -5.86 9.06 3.79
CA PHE A 20 -5.59 7.67 4.18
C PHE A 20 -5.07 7.62 5.61
N TRP A 21 -4.07 8.43 5.93
CA TRP A 21 -3.45 8.41 7.27
C TRP A 21 -4.39 8.93 8.36
N GLU A 22 -5.25 9.90 8.06
CA GLU A 22 -6.28 10.36 8.99
C GLU A 22 -7.30 9.26 9.33
N MET A 23 -7.71 8.49 8.32
CA MET A 23 -8.65 7.38 8.52
C MET A 23 -7.96 6.17 9.19
N TYR A 24 -6.70 5.90 8.84
CA TYR A 24 -5.98 4.71 9.29
C TYR A 24 -5.35 4.87 10.68
N LEU A 25 -4.91 6.09 11.03
CA LEU A 25 -4.26 6.45 12.30
C LEU A 25 -4.85 7.75 12.87
N PRO A 26 -6.10 7.71 13.37
CA PRO A 26 -6.68 8.85 14.04
C PRO A 26 -5.81 9.29 15.23
N ASP A 27 -5.79 10.59 15.52
CA ASP A 27 -5.18 11.22 16.71
C ASP A 27 -3.65 11.38 16.78
N SER A 28 -2.85 10.91 15.83
CA SER A 28 -1.44 11.36 15.74
C SER A 28 -0.70 11.05 14.43
N ARG A 29 -1.35 10.39 13.46
CA ARG A 29 -0.71 9.80 12.27
C ARG A 29 0.53 8.94 12.59
N ASN A 30 0.69 8.56 13.84
CA ASN A 30 1.80 7.81 14.41
C ASN A 30 1.23 6.76 15.36
N PHE A 31 2.00 5.69 15.56
CA PHE A 31 1.68 4.75 16.62
C PHE A 31 2.22 5.28 17.95
N THR A 32 1.51 5.04 19.05
CA THR A 32 2.05 5.34 20.38
C THR A 32 3.30 4.48 20.65
N PRO A 33 4.23 4.90 21.51
CA PRO A 33 5.39 4.09 21.87
C PRO A 33 5.02 2.68 22.34
N GLU A 34 3.90 2.53 23.04
CA GLU A 34 3.37 1.26 23.52
C GLU A 34 2.85 0.42 22.34
N ALA A 35 2.10 1.00 21.41
CA ALA A 35 1.64 0.28 20.23
C ALA A 35 2.81 -0.17 19.33
N CYS A 36 3.86 0.65 19.21
CA CYS A 36 5.08 0.30 18.48
C CYS A 36 5.81 -0.93 19.06
N GLN A 37 5.68 -1.22 20.36
CA GLN A 37 6.35 -2.38 20.98
C GLN A 37 5.70 -3.72 20.61
N TYR A 38 4.42 -3.70 20.26
CA TYR A 38 3.63 -4.91 19.98
C TYR A 38 3.12 -4.99 18.53
N SER A 39 3.25 -3.92 17.77
CA SER A 39 2.74 -3.85 16.41
C SER A 39 3.83 -3.97 15.36
N ILE A 40 3.42 -4.50 14.22
CA ILE A 40 4.13 -4.45 12.94
C ILE A 40 4.02 -3.04 12.30
N ALA A 41 3.95 -1.98 13.09
CA ALA A 41 3.67 -0.63 12.59
C ALA A 41 4.78 -0.01 11.75
N GLY A 42 5.97 -0.61 11.71
CA GLY A 42 7.13 -0.08 10.99
C GLY A 42 6.80 0.23 9.52
N TRP A 43 5.99 -0.62 8.89
CA TRP A 43 5.55 -0.44 7.52
C TRP A 43 4.77 0.86 7.31
N ALA A 44 3.97 1.31 8.27
CA ALA A 44 3.17 2.53 8.11
C ALA A 44 4.08 3.77 8.01
N LEU A 45 5.09 3.84 8.87
CA LEU A 45 6.12 4.89 8.80
C LEU A 45 6.90 4.82 7.49
N LEU A 46 7.19 3.61 7.01
CA LEU A 46 7.86 3.41 5.72
C LEU A 46 6.97 3.79 4.53
N ALA A 47 5.66 3.51 4.55
CA ALA A 47 4.74 3.98 3.53
C ALA A 47 4.66 5.51 3.51
N GLN A 48 4.58 6.17 4.67
CA GLN A 48 4.65 7.64 4.76
C GLN A 48 5.95 8.19 4.18
N LYS A 49 7.08 7.53 4.42
CA LYS A 49 8.39 7.90 3.86
C LYS A 49 8.45 7.73 2.34
N TRP A 50 7.98 6.59 1.83
CA TRP A 50 8.18 6.19 0.43
C TRP A 50 7.11 6.70 -0.54
N VAL A 51 5.93 7.10 -0.05
CA VAL A 51 4.81 7.56 -0.91
C VAL A 51 5.17 8.75 -1.80
N HIS A 52 6.10 9.60 -1.39
CA HIS A 52 6.56 10.73 -2.19
C HIS A 52 7.46 10.32 -3.37
N TYR A 53 8.00 9.10 -3.35
CA TYR A 53 8.98 8.61 -4.31
C TYR A 53 8.44 7.51 -5.23
N ASP A 54 7.29 6.92 -4.90
CA ASP A 54 6.68 5.84 -5.68
C ASP A 54 5.24 6.16 -6.08
N GLY A 55 5.03 6.31 -7.39
CA GLY A 55 3.72 6.66 -7.95
C GLY A 55 2.69 5.54 -7.75
N ALA A 56 3.09 4.27 -7.79
CA ALA A 56 2.17 3.16 -7.60
C ALA A 56 1.68 3.09 -6.15
N LEU A 57 2.58 3.32 -5.18
CA LEU A 57 2.22 3.45 -3.77
C LEU A 57 1.22 4.57 -3.54
N LYS A 58 1.46 5.74 -4.15
CA LYS A 58 0.56 6.90 -4.04
C LYS A 58 -0.84 6.60 -4.59
N LEU A 59 -0.91 5.98 -5.77
CA LEU A 59 -2.17 5.57 -6.38
C LEU A 59 -2.91 4.53 -5.53
N ALA A 60 -2.19 3.56 -4.94
CA ALA A 60 -2.78 2.54 -4.08
C ALA A 60 -3.40 3.15 -2.80
N LEU A 61 -2.69 4.06 -2.14
CA LEU A 61 -3.22 4.79 -0.97
C LEU A 61 -4.44 5.64 -1.36
N GLY A 62 -4.37 6.33 -2.49
CA GLY A 62 -5.49 7.11 -3.01
C GLY A 62 -6.73 6.27 -3.34
N ALA A 63 -6.53 5.04 -3.84
CA ALA A 63 -7.61 4.10 -4.10
C ALA A 63 -8.37 3.73 -2.81
N ILE A 64 -7.65 3.42 -1.72
CA ILE A 64 -8.31 3.13 -0.43
C ILE A 64 -9.10 4.34 0.06
N SER A 65 -8.51 5.54 0.00
CA SER A 65 -9.17 6.77 0.44
C SER A 65 -10.45 7.06 -0.34
N LEU A 66 -10.37 7.05 -1.67
CA LEU A 66 -11.54 7.31 -2.52
C LEU A 66 -12.63 6.25 -2.33
N ASN A 67 -12.27 4.97 -2.18
CA ASN A 67 -13.26 3.93 -1.99
C ASN A 67 -13.99 4.10 -0.65
N THR A 68 -13.25 4.38 0.42
CA THR A 68 -13.81 4.64 1.76
C THR A 68 -14.80 5.81 1.73
N ILE A 69 -14.40 6.95 1.16
CA ILE A 69 -15.26 8.14 1.03
C ILE A 69 -16.47 7.84 0.13
N GLY A 70 -16.24 7.13 -0.98
CA GLY A 70 -17.29 6.78 -1.93
C GLY A 70 -18.38 5.92 -1.28
N GLN A 71 -17.99 4.96 -0.44
CA GLN A 71 -18.91 4.14 0.36
C GLN A 71 -19.64 4.97 1.42
N GLU A 72 -18.91 5.80 2.18
CA GLU A 72 -19.51 6.65 3.22
C GLU A 72 -20.56 7.63 2.65
N LEU A 73 -20.26 8.22 1.49
CA LEU A 73 -21.16 9.17 0.83
C LEU A 73 -22.22 8.50 -0.07
N GLY A 74 -22.18 7.19 -0.27
CA GLY A 74 -23.05 6.47 -1.21
C GLY A 74 -22.89 6.94 -2.67
N LYS A 75 -21.68 7.33 -3.08
CA LYS A 75 -21.39 7.91 -4.41
C LYS A 75 -20.61 6.93 -5.28
N GLU A 76 -21.33 6.13 -6.06
CA GLU A 76 -20.77 5.11 -6.96
C GLU A 76 -19.68 5.62 -7.91
N TRP A 77 -19.81 6.85 -8.41
CA TRP A 77 -18.79 7.42 -9.31
C TRP A 77 -17.43 7.62 -8.63
N ILE A 78 -17.40 7.84 -7.30
CA ILE A 78 -16.16 7.96 -6.52
C ILE A 78 -15.55 6.57 -6.35
N ILE A 79 -16.36 5.55 -6.06
CA ILE A 79 -15.93 4.15 -5.96
C ILE A 79 -15.35 3.68 -7.29
N HIS A 80 -15.98 4.04 -8.41
CA HIS A 80 -15.47 3.74 -9.74
C HIS A 80 -14.11 4.41 -10.00
N GLU A 81 -13.91 5.66 -9.59
CA GLU A 81 -12.62 6.32 -9.72
C GLU A 81 -11.54 5.67 -8.83
N ALA A 82 -11.91 5.26 -7.61
CA ALA A 82 -11.03 4.48 -6.73
C ALA A 82 -10.54 3.19 -7.39
N ARG A 83 -11.43 2.46 -8.09
CA ARG A 83 -11.08 1.25 -8.83
C ARG A 83 -10.11 1.52 -9.99
N LYS A 84 -10.21 2.69 -10.64
CA LYS A 84 -9.21 3.08 -11.66
C LYS A 84 -7.85 3.33 -11.06
N LEU A 85 -7.77 4.03 -9.93
CA LEU A 85 -6.50 4.26 -9.22
C LEU A 85 -5.87 2.93 -8.80
N TYR A 86 -6.68 2.01 -8.27
CA TYR A 86 -6.26 0.65 -7.93
C TYR A 86 -5.67 -0.10 -9.14
N GLY A 87 -6.39 -0.10 -10.27
CA GLY A 87 -5.91 -0.74 -11.50
C GLY A 87 -4.61 -0.11 -12.04
N ALA A 88 -4.48 1.21 -11.97
CA ALA A 88 -3.25 1.91 -12.36
C ALA A 88 -2.08 1.59 -11.42
N ALA A 89 -2.33 1.48 -10.11
CA ALA A 89 -1.33 1.06 -9.13
C ALA A 89 -0.83 -0.37 -9.37
N LEU A 90 -1.73 -1.32 -9.69
CA LEU A 90 -1.36 -2.68 -10.08
C LEU A 90 -0.45 -2.71 -11.32
N GLN A 91 -0.78 -1.92 -12.35
CA GLN A 91 0.05 -1.81 -13.55
C GLN A 91 1.44 -1.23 -13.24
N GLY A 92 1.49 -0.18 -12.41
CA GLY A 92 2.75 0.42 -11.95
C GLY A 92 3.61 -0.54 -11.14
N MET A 93 3.00 -1.33 -10.25
CA MET A 93 3.68 -2.38 -9.49
C MET A 93 4.22 -3.49 -10.41
N ALA A 94 3.39 -4.01 -11.34
CA ALA A 94 3.80 -5.02 -12.30
C ALA A 94 5.02 -4.56 -13.13
N SER A 95 5.01 -3.31 -13.60
CA SER A 95 6.13 -2.71 -14.33
C SER A 95 7.40 -2.59 -13.47
N SER A 96 7.24 -2.34 -12.17
CA SER A 96 8.35 -2.21 -11.22
C SER A 96 8.97 -3.55 -10.86
N VAL A 97 8.16 -4.61 -10.72
CA VAL A 97 8.62 -5.98 -10.51
C VAL A 97 9.42 -6.49 -11.70
N GLN A 98 9.00 -6.19 -12.93
CA GLN A 98 9.77 -6.53 -14.15
C GLN A 98 11.16 -5.86 -14.19
N ASN A 99 11.33 -4.74 -13.47
CA ASN A 99 12.56 -3.96 -13.43
C ASN A 99 13.16 -3.90 -12.02
N LEU A 100 13.00 -4.99 -11.24
CA LEU A 100 13.29 -5.03 -9.80
C LEU A 100 14.68 -4.47 -9.42
N HIS A 101 15.72 -4.76 -10.21
CA HIS A 101 17.09 -4.29 -9.96
C HIS A 101 17.29 -2.78 -10.10
N ARG A 102 16.39 -2.08 -10.79
CA ARG A 102 16.46 -0.63 -11.05
C ARG A 102 15.48 0.16 -10.19
N LYS A 103 14.67 -0.54 -9.39
CA LYS A 103 13.60 0.04 -8.59
C LYS A 103 13.87 -0.15 -7.11
N ASN A 104 13.24 0.68 -6.31
CA ASN A 104 13.33 0.56 -4.87
C ASN A 104 12.47 -0.62 -4.39
N GLN A 105 13.12 -1.69 -3.94
CA GLN A 105 12.43 -2.90 -3.46
C GLN A 105 11.51 -2.62 -2.27
N ASN A 106 11.89 -1.71 -1.37
CA ASN A 106 11.08 -1.33 -0.21
C ASN A 106 9.77 -0.66 -0.66
N ALA A 107 9.84 0.22 -1.66
CA ALA A 107 8.65 0.85 -2.22
C ALA A 107 7.73 -0.17 -2.91
N ILE A 108 8.29 -1.14 -3.64
CA ILE A 108 7.51 -2.21 -4.27
C ILE A 108 6.78 -3.06 -3.21
N ILE A 109 7.49 -3.47 -2.16
CA ILE A 109 6.90 -4.22 -1.04
C ILE A 109 5.79 -3.40 -0.38
N MET A 110 6.01 -2.09 -0.14
CA MET A 110 4.99 -1.22 0.42
C MET A 110 3.75 -1.11 -0.47
N THR A 111 3.94 -0.94 -1.78
CA THR A 111 2.83 -0.90 -2.73
C THR A 111 2.03 -2.20 -2.69
N SER A 112 2.70 -3.36 -2.65
CA SER A 112 2.04 -4.67 -2.52
C SER A 112 1.22 -4.79 -1.23
N ARG A 113 1.73 -4.28 -0.10
CA ARG A 113 0.99 -4.24 1.18
C ARG A 113 -0.27 -3.39 1.12
N ILE A 114 -0.22 -2.21 0.48
CA ILE A 114 -1.38 -1.35 0.35
C ILE A 114 -2.41 -1.93 -0.64
N LEU A 115 -1.97 -2.52 -1.75
CA LEU A 115 -2.86 -3.18 -2.70
C LEU A 115 -3.57 -4.40 -2.09
N SER A 116 -2.84 -5.24 -1.36
CA SER A 116 -3.46 -6.35 -0.63
C SER A 116 -4.42 -5.88 0.46
N LEU A 117 -4.16 -4.75 1.12
CA LEU A 117 -5.13 -4.14 2.04
C LEU A 117 -6.40 -3.68 1.30
N PHE A 118 -6.27 -3.07 0.12
CA PHE A 118 -7.42 -2.70 -0.71
C PHE A 118 -8.28 -3.92 -1.05
N GLU A 119 -7.68 -5.04 -1.45
CA GLU A 119 -8.40 -6.28 -1.80
C GLU A 119 -9.12 -6.89 -0.60
N VAL A 120 -8.51 -6.86 0.58
CA VAL A 120 -9.16 -7.35 1.82
C VAL A 120 -10.40 -6.51 2.15
N LEU A 121 -10.29 -5.18 2.04
CA LEU A 121 -11.38 -4.26 2.41
C LEU A 121 -12.47 -4.17 1.35
N PHE A 122 -12.09 -4.13 0.07
CA PHE A 122 -12.95 -3.73 -1.04
C PHE A 122 -12.92 -4.67 -2.25
N GLY A 123 -12.16 -5.77 -2.17
CA GLY A 123 -12.06 -6.73 -3.26
C GLY A 123 -13.43 -7.31 -3.64
N ASP A 124 -13.60 -7.58 -4.93
CA ASP A 124 -14.79 -8.28 -5.41
C ASP A 124 -14.68 -9.79 -5.13
N GLY A 125 -15.82 -10.46 -5.06
CA GLY A 125 -15.88 -11.91 -4.88
C GLY A 125 -16.05 -12.33 -3.42
N ASP A 126 -16.06 -13.65 -3.23
CA ASP A 126 -16.17 -14.26 -1.91
C ASP A 126 -14.86 -14.16 -1.11
N LEU A 127 -14.90 -14.63 0.13
CA LEU A 127 -13.74 -14.63 1.02
C LEU A 127 -12.57 -15.44 0.44
N ALA A 128 -12.85 -16.52 -0.29
CA ALA A 128 -11.82 -17.36 -0.90
C ALA A 128 -11.06 -16.61 -1.99
N LYS A 129 -11.77 -15.86 -2.84
CA LYS A 129 -11.15 -15.01 -3.87
C LYS A 129 -10.29 -13.91 -3.24
N ARG A 130 -10.79 -13.21 -2.22
CA ARG A 130 -10.03 -12.18 -1.51
C ARG A 130 -8.76 -12.73 -0.85
N TYR A 131 -8.85 -13.93 -0.28
CA TYR A 131 -7.70 -14.64 0.28
C TYR A 131 -6.66 -15.01 -0.80
N GLN A 132 -7.10 -15.49 -1.96
CA GLN A 132 -6.21 -15.78 -3.08
C GLN A 132 -5.47 -14.54 -3.58
N ASP A 133 -6.16 -13.41 -3.71
CA ASP A 133 -5.53 -12.16 -4.16
C ASP A 133 -4.52 -11.66 -3.12
N TRP A 134 -4.93 -11.61 -1.84
CA TRP A 134 -4.06 -11.26 -0.73
C TRP A 134 -2.83 -12.17 -0.63
N SER A 135 -3.00 -13.50 -0.71
CA SER A 135 -1.89 -14.46 -0.61
C SER A 135 -0.90 -14.36 -1.77
N GLY A 136 -1.38 -13.96 -2.96
CA GLY A 136 -0.53 -13.64 -4.11
C GLY A 136 0.44 -12.49 -3.84
N HIS A 137 -0.04 -11.41 -3.21
CA HIS A 137 0.82 -10.29 -2.78
C HIS A 137 1.85 -10.73 -1.74
N VAL A 138 1.43 -11.45 -0.69
CA VAL A 138 2.36 -11.90 0.37
C VAL A 138 3.44 -12.81 -0.21
N SER A 139 3.07 -13.75 -1.08
CA SER A 139 4.03 -14.64 -1.75
C SER A 139 5.02 -13.85 -2.63
N GLY A 140 4.55 -12.79 -3.31
CA GLY A 140 5.39 -11.88 -4.07
C GLY A 140 6.35 -11.07 -3.21
N GLU A 141 5.90 -10.57 -2.06
CA GLU A 141 6.74 -9.88 -1.07
C GLU A 141 7.87 -10.81 -0.58
N GLU A 142 7.55 -12.06 -0.23
CA GLU A 142 8.54 -13.06 0.18
C GLU A 142 9.56 -13.36 -0.90
N ALA A 143 9.12 -13.50 -2.16
CA ALA A 143 10.02 -13.72 -3.29
C ALA A 143 11.01 -12.55 -3.45
N ILE A 144 10.55 -11.30 -3.33
CA ILE A 144 11.42 -10.12 -3.38
C ILE A 144 12.41 -10.16 -2.21
N MET A 145 11.94 -10.45 -1.00
CA MET A 145 12.80 -10.53 0.19
C MET A 145 13.88 -11.62 0.05
N MET A 146 13.54 -12.79 -0.49
CA MET A 146 14.49 -13.87 -0.74
C MET A 146 15.54 -13.52 -1.82
N LEU A 147 15.20 -12.64 -2.77
CA LEU A 147 16.14 -12.13 -3.78
C LEU A 147 17.04 -11.00 -3.24
N THR A 148 16.65 -10.34 -2.15
CA THR A 148 17.43 -9.28 -1.53
C THR A 148 18.63 -9.87 -0.79
N LYS A 149 19.84 -9.34 -1.06
CA LYS A 149 21.07 -9.81 -0.40
C LYS A 149 20.99 -9.57 1.12
N PRO A 150 21.49 -10.49 1.96
CA PRO A 150 21.51 -10.33 3.42
C PRO A 150 22.05 -8.98 3.90
N ASP A 151 23.13 -8.49 3.28
CA ASP A 151 23.77 -7.21 3.63
C ASP A 151 22.83 -6.00 3.48
N ASN A 152 21.84 -6.08 2.59
CA ASN A 152 20.87 -5.00 2.40
C ASN A 152 19.91 -4.88 3.61
N TYR A 153 19.75 -5.93 4.41
CA TYR A 153 18.95 -5.91 5.65
C TYR A 153 19.67 -5.30 6.85
N ILE A 154 20.93 -4.88 6.68
CA ILE A 154 21.60 -4.01 7.65
C ILE A 154 20.96 -2.61 7.60
N ASN A 155 20.37 -2.21 6.46
CA ASN A 155 19.60 -0.97 6.37
C ASN A 155 18.29 -1.10 7.14
N LYS A 156 18.00 -0.09 7.97
CA LYS A 156 16.82 -0.04 8.84
C LYS A 156 15.50 -0.26 8.09
N ASP A 157 15.29 0.36 6.92
CA ASP A 157 14.01 0.23 6.21
C ASP A 157 13.75 -1.20 5.73
N ALA A 158 14.77 -1.85 5.16
CA ALA A 158 14.65 -3.22 4.69
C ALA A 158 14.53 -4.20 5.85
N HIS A 159 15.25 -3.94 6.96
CA HIS A 159 15.13 -4.69 8.20
C HIS A 159 13.72 -4.64 8.77
N ASP A 160 13.17 -3.44 8.93
CA ASP A 160 11.85 -3.23 9.51
C ASP A 160 10.78 -3.90 8.63
N LEU A 161 10.88 -3.79 7.30
CA LEU A 161 10.01 -4.50 6.37
C LEU A 161 10.06 -6.02 6.51
N LEU A 162 11.26 -6.57 6.67
CA LEU A 162 11.47 -8.00 6.86
C LEU A 162 10.83 -8.46 8.18
N CYS A 163 11.07 -7.74 9.27
CA CYS A 163 10.50 -8.05 10.59
C CYS A 163 8.96 -7.99 10.55
N ASP A 164 8.40 -6.93 9.99
CA ASP A 164 6.94 -6.75 9.86
C ASP A 164 6.29 -7.79 8.94
N GLY A 165 7.03 -8.25 7.92
CA GLY A 165 6.55 -9.23 6.95
C GLY A 165 6.28 -10.61 7.56
N ARG A 166 7.02 -10.98 8.62
CA ARG A 166 6.95 -12.31 9.23
C ARG A 166 5.56 -12.69 9.73
N LEU A 167 4.81 -11.74 10.28
CA LEU A 167 3.45 -12.01 10.74
C LEU A 167 2.49 -12.26 9.56
N ARG A 168 2.69 -11.56 8.43
CA ARG A 168 1.89 -11.79 7.21
C ARG A 168 2.20 -13.17 6.62
N SER A 169 3.46 -13.59 6.65
CA SER A 169 3.91 -14.94 6.27
C SER A 169 3.30 -16.04 7.14
N VAL A 170 3.14 -15.83 8.45
CA VAL A 170 2.49 -16.83 9.33
C VAL A 170 1.06 -17.13 8.87
N PHE A 171 0.32 -16.11 8.42
CA PHE A 171 -1.06 -16.29 7.94
C PHE A 171 -1.15 -17.01 6.57
N LEU A 172 -0.07 -17.14 5.80
CA LEU A 172 -0.05 -18.00 4.60
C LEU A 172 -0.03 -19.50 4.94
N ILE A 173 0.47 -19.85 6.14
CA ILE A 173 0.76 -21.24 6.54
C ILE A 173 -0.40 -21.82 7.36
N LEU A 174 -1.36 -20.98 7.78
CA LEU A 174 -2.54 -21.41 8.52
C LEU A 174 -3.66 -21.75 7.53
N PRO A 175 -4.08 -23.03 7.45
CA PRO A 175 -5.15 -23.50 6.56
C PRO A 175 -6.55 -23.04 6.97
#